data_AF-A0A2D6E303-F1
#
_entry.id   AF-A0A2D6E303-F1
#
_cell.length_a   1.000
_cell.length_b   1.000
_cell.length_c   1.000
_cell.angle_alpha   90.00
_cell.angle_beta   90.00
_cell.angle_gamma   90.00
#
_symmetry.space_group_name_H-M   'P 1'
#
loop_
_entity.id
_entity.type
_entity.pdbx_description
1 polymer ?
#
loop_
_entity_poly.entity_id
_entity_poly.type
_entity_poly.pdbx_seq_one_letter_code
_entity_poly.pdbx_strand_id
1 'polypeptide(L)'
;MPSLALAQPTLAAGTGSRQLSPNNINIEGVLRGAAENAGYTPGADTSSFAKIVAAWIRFFIVLVGLIFITILVYGGWLWLTSAGEEDAITKAKKVISAGFIGMVLMLMSWAISNFIVNRFTEAALSNPSGPGVIGPPI
;
A
#
# COMPACT_ATOMS: atom_id res chain seq x y z
N MET A 1 19.05 -46.11 -41.08
CA MET A 1 18.84 -44.65 -41.05
C MET A 1 18.44 -44.30 -39.62
N PRO A 2 19.37 -43.80 -38.78
CA PRO A 2 19.09 -43.49 -37.39
C PRO A 2 18.47 -42.09 -37.28
N SER A 3 17.19 -42.02 -36.94
CA SER A 3 16.49 -40.75 -36.68
C SER A 3 16.80 -40.26 -35.27
N LEU A 4 17.66 -39.25 -35.18
CA LEU A 4 17.55 -38.08 -34.30
C LEU A 4 16.85 -38.31 -32.94
N ALA A 5 17.57 -38.87 -31.97
CA ALA A 5 17.21 -38.78 -30.56
C ALA A 5 17.91 -37.54 -29.94
N LEU A 6 17.39 -36.35 -30.26
CA LEU A 6 17.73 -35.13 -29.54
C LEU A 6 17.02 -35.14 -28.19
N ALA A 7 17.81 -34.87 -27.15
CA ALA A 7 17.44 -34.69 -25.75
C ALA A 7 15.99 -34.23 -25.53
N GLN A 8 15.21 -35.05 -24.83
CA GLN A 8 14.02 -34.56 -24.15
C GLN A 8 14.51 -33.78 -22.93
N PRO A 9 14.24 -32.47 -22.79
CA PRO A 9 14.19 -31.88 -21.46
C PRO A 9 13.05 -32.59 -20.76
N THR A 10 13.39 -33.54 -19.89
CA THR A 10 12.48 -34.04 -18.87
C THR A 10 12.03 -32.82 -18.07
N LEU A 11 10.81 -32.35 -18.38
CA LEU A 11 10.05 -31.50 -17.49
C LEU A 11 9.81 -32.34 -16.22
N ALA A 12 10.76 -32.29 -15.30
CA ALA A 12 10.50 -32.51 -13.89
C ALA A 12 9.72 -31.28 -13.36
N ALA A 13 8.52 -31.08 -13.88
CA ALA A 13 7.53 -30.25 -13.24
C ALA A 13 7.01 -31.06 -12.04
N GLY A 14 7.42 -30.63 -10.85
CA GLY A 14 6.97 -31.16 -9.58
C GLY A 14 5.45 -31.33 -9.57
N THR A 15 5.02 -32.57 -9.71
CA THR A 15 3.62 -32.97 -9.57
C THR A 15 3.32 -33.07 -8.09
N GLY A 16 3.16 -31.91 -7.45
CA GLY A 16 2.35 -31.80 -6.25
C GLY A 16 0.91 -32.08 -6.68
N SER A 17 0.45 -33.28 -6.38
CA SER A 17 -0.89 -33.81 -6.59
C SER A 17 -2.00 -32.77 -6.36
N ARG A 18 -2.51 -32.16 -7.43
CA ARG A 18 -3.88 -31.63 -7.44
C ARG A 18 -4.78 -32.75 -7.95
N GLN A 19 -5.31 -33.49 -6.99
CA GLN A 19 -6.33 -34.51 -7.13
C GLN A 19 -7.46 -34.02 -8.06
N LEU A 20 -7.42 -34.48 -9.31
CA LEU A 20 -8.47 -34.30 -10.30
C LEU A 20 -9.61 -35.25 -9.92
N SER A 21 -10.58 -34.77 -9.15
CA SER A 21 -11.88 -35.43 -9.00
C SER A 21 -12.61 -35.32 -10.36
N PRO A 22 -13.02 -36.43 -10.99
CA PRO A 22 -13.58 -36.43 -12.36
C PRO A 22 -14.89 -35.67 -12.53
N ASN A 23 -15.47 -35.11 -11.46
CA ASN A 23 -16.77 -34.42 -11.49
C ASN A 23 -16.70 -32.94 -11.11
N ASN A 24 -15.52 -32.38 -10.81
CA ASN A 24 -15.37 -30.95 -10.58
C ASN A 24 -13.96 -30.49 -10.93
N ILE A 25 -13.76 -30.18 -12.21
CA ILE A 25 -12.64 -29.31 -12.59
C ILE A 25 -12.90 -27.99 -11.87
N ASN A 26 -12.07 -27.65 -10.89
CA ASN A 26 -12.12 -26.36 -10.20
C ASN A 26 -11.58 -25.31 -11.18
N ILE A 27 -12.41 -24.97 -12.17
CA ILE A 27 -12.11 -24.02 -13.23
C ILE A 27 -11.69 -22.70 -12.59
N GLU A 28 -12.29 -22.31 -11.46
CA GLU A 28 -11.89 -21.11 -10.72
C GLU A 28 -10.43 -21.14 -10.26
N GLY A 29 -9.93 -22.24 -9.71
CA GLY A 29 -8.56 -22.39 -9.25
C GLY A 29 -7.55 -22.50 -10.39
N VAL A 30 -7.95 -23.08 -11.52
CA VAL A 30 -7.14 -23.12 -12.75
C VAL A 30 -7.09 -21.73 -13.40
N LEU A 31 -8.21 -21.00 -13.43
CA LEU A 31 -8.29 -19.64 -13.92
C LEU A 31 -7.56 -18.65 -13.00
N ARG A 32 -7.65 -18.82 -11.67
CA ARG A 32 -6.88 -18.01 -10.70
C ARG A 32 -5.38 -18.28 -10.82
N GLY A 33 -5.00 -19.54 -11.00
CA GLY A 33 -3.60 -19.91 -11.26
C GLY A 33 -3.10 -19.35 -12.58
N ALA A 34 -3.90 -19.42 -13.66
CA ALA A 34 -3.55 -18.82 -14.95
C ALA A 34 -3.50 -17.29 -14.88
N ALA A 35 -4.42 -16.66 -14.15
CA ALA A 35 -4.43 -15.22 -13.90
C ALA A 35 -3.19 -14.78 -13.10
N GLU A 36 -2.82 -15.51 -12.04
CA GLU A 36 -1.62 -15.25 -11.23
C GLU A 36 -0.33 -15.43 -12.04
N ASN A 37 -0.25 -16.45 -12.90
CA ASN A 37 0.88 -16.65 -13.81
C ASN A 37 0.91 -15.64 -14.97
N ALA A 38 -0.23 -15.07 -15.35
CA ALA A 38 -0.33 -13.98 -16.33
C ALA A 38 -0.13 -12.59 -15.71
N GLY A 39 0.13 -12.50 -14.40
CA GLY A 39 0.31 -11.24 -13.67
C GLY A 39 -0.99 -10.56 -13.23
N TYR A 40 -2.14 -11.16 -13.54
CA TYR A 40 -3.49 -10.65 -13.28
C TYR A 40 -3.99 -11.01 -11.89
N THR A 41 -3.66 -10.18 -10.89
CA THR A 41 -4.35 -10.20 -9.59
C THR A 41 -5.59 -9.31 -9.70
N PRO A 42 -6.83 -9.81 -9.50
CA PRO A 42 -8.05 -9.00 -9.59
C PRO A 42 -7.91 -7.74 -8.72
N GLY A 43 -7.67 -6.60 -9.37
CA GLY A 43 -7.37 -5.31 -8.74
C GLY A 43 -5.98 -4.70 -9.02
N ALA A 44 -5.10 -5.30 -9.84
CA ALA A 44 -3.73 -4.77 -10.00
C ALA A 44 -3.12 -4.79 -11.42
N ASP A 45 -3.91 -4.77 -12.49
CA ASP A 45 -3.37 -4.96 -13.86
C ASP A 45 -3.09 -3.71 -14.68
N THR A 46 -3.49 -2.54 -14.18
CA THR A 46 -2.89 -1.27 -14.61
C THR A 46 -1.70 -0.87 -13.72
N SER A 47 -1.34 -1.67 -12.72
CA SER A 47 -0.62 -1.18 -11.55
C SER A 47 0.88 -1.46 -11.47
N SER A 48 1.58 -2.03 -12.46
CA SER A 48 3.06 -2.17 -12.33
C SER A 48 3.76 -0.81 -12.26
N PHE A 49 3.35 0.15 -13.09
CA PHE A 49 3.82 1.53 -13.00
C PHE A 49 3.32 2.21 -11.71
N ALA A 50 2.03 2.04 -11.37
CA ALA A 50 1.47 2.59 -10.15
C ALA A 50 2.14 2.03 -8.87
N LYS A 51 2.58 0.76 -8.87
CA LYS A 51 3.31 0.11 -7.78
C LYS A 51 4.70 0.71 -7.62
N ILE A 52 5.43 0.93 -8.73
CA ILE A 52 6.72 1.64 -8.71
C ILE A 52 6.54 3.05 -8.13
N VAL A 53 5.54 3.81 -8.62
CA VAL A 53 5.28 5.18 -8.17
C VAL A 53 4.84 5.20 -6.70
N ALA A 54 3.97 4.28 -6.29
CA ALA A 54 3.54 4.15 -4.90
C ALA A 54 4.71 3.79 -3.98
N ALA A 55 5.65 2.95 -4.42
CA ALA A 55 6.86 2.64 -3.66
C ALA A 55 7.73 3.88 -3.46
N TRP A 56 7.94 4.68 -4.51
CA TRP A 56 8.65 5.95 -4.41
C TRP A 56 7.96 6.95 -3.49
N ILE A 57 6.64 7.12 -3.60
CA ILE A 57 5.86 8.01 -2.72
C ILE A 57 6.02 7.57 -1.26
N ARG A 58 5.86 6.28 -0.97
CA ARG A 58 6.05 5.73 0.39
C ARG A 58 7.46 5.98 0.90
N PHE A 59 8.48 5.80 0.06
CA PHE A 59 9.86 6.09 0.40
C PHE A 59 10.07 7.57 0.76
N PHE A 60 9.55 8.50 -0.05
CA PHE A 60 9.64 9.94 0.23
C PHE A 60 8.89 10.33 1.51
N ILE A 61 7.72 9.76 1.78
CA ILE A 61 6.96 10.02 3.01
C ILE A 61 7.78 9.63 4.25
N VAL A 62 8.41 8.46 4.24
CA VAL A 62 9.26 8.01 5.34
C VAL A 62 10.49 8.91 5.50
N LEU A 63 11.14 9.28 4.39
CA LEU A 63 12.30 10.17 4.40
C LEU A 63 11.95 11.54 5.00
N VAL A 64 10.85 12.15 4.55
CA VAL A 64 10.37 13.43 5.08
C VAL A 64 10.01 13.32 6.56
N GLY A 65 9.33 12.25 6.96
CA GLY A 65 9.01 11.99 8.37
C GLY A 65 10.26 11.92 9.25
N LEU A 66 11.30 11.23 8.79
CA LEU A 66 12.58 11.13 9.49
C LEU A 66 13.28 12.50 9.65
N ILE A 67 13.28 13.32 8.59
CA ILE A 67 13.85 14.67 8.60
C ILE A 67 13.10 15.54 9.63
N PHE A 68 11.77 15.48 9.66
CA PHE A 68 10.94 16.20 10.63
C PHE A 68 11.30 15.85 12.08
N ILE A 69 11.42 14.55 12.38
CA ILE A 69 11.82 14.08 13.71
C ILE A 69 13.20 14.63 14.09
N THR A 70 14.15 14.61 13.16
CA THR A 70 15.52 15.11 13.39
C THR A 70 15.51 16.61 13.71
N ILE A 71 14.73 17.41 12.98
CA ILE A 71 14.59 18.85 13.22
C ILE A 71 13.92 19.12 14.57
N LEU A 72 12.92 18.34 14.96
CA LEU A 72 12.27 18.45 16.27
C LEU A 72 13.25 18.16 17.41
N VAL A 73 14.08 17.11 17.28
CA VAL A 73 15.12 16.79 18.25
C VAL A 73 16.15 17.92 18.32
N TYR A 74 16.60 18.44 17.18
CA TYR A 74 17.54 19.56 17.12
C TYR A 74 16.97 20.84 17.75
N GLY A 75 15.72 21.19 17.44
CA GLY A 75 15.04 22.34 18.02
C GLY A 75 14.82 22.19 19.51
N GLY A 76 14.46 20.98 19.97
CA GLY A 76 14.33 20.64 21.38
C GLY A 76 15.66 20.74 22.13
N TRP A 77 16.74 20.21 21.54
CA TRP A 77 18.08 20.32 22.12
C TRP A 77 18.51 21.79 22.22
N LEU A 78 18.33 22.57 21.15
CA LEU A 78 18.64 23.99 21.14
C LEU A 78 17.90 24.71 22.28
N TRP A 79 16.60 24.46 22.44
CA TRP A 79 15.78 25.06 23.51
C TRP A 79 16.30 24.72 24.91
N LEU A 80 16.72 23.47 25.14
CA LEU A 80 17.26 23.02 26.42
C LEU A 80 18.64 23.61 26.72
N THR A 81 19.45 23.88 25.70
CA THR A 81 20.80 24.44 25.84
C THR A 81 20.85 25.97 25.91
N SER A 82 19.75 26.67 25.63
CA SER A 82 19.74 28.15 25.54
C SER A 82 20.04 28.88 26.85
N ALA A 83 20.19 28.19 27.98
CA ALA A 83 20.68 28.74 29.26
C ALA A 83 20.04 30.05 29.77
N GLY A 84 18.84 30.42 29.27
CA GLY A 84 18.15 31.67 29.62
C GLY A 84 18.35 32.83 28.64
N GLU A 85 19.08 32.68 27.55
CA GLU A 85 19.16 33.68 26.48
C GLU A 85 17.84 33.74 25.70
N GLU A 86 17.14 34.87 25.77
CA GLU A 86 15.82 35.05 25.13
C GLU A 86 15.83 34.85 23.60
N ASP A 87 16.90 35.28 22.93
CA ASP A 87 17.05 35.16 21.49
C ASP A 87 17.16 33.68 21.06
N ALA A 88 18.04 32.92 21.71
CA ALA A 88 18.16 31.47 21.49
C ALA A 88 16.86 30.71 21.83
N ILE A 89 16.15 31.08 22.91
CA ILE A 89 14.86 30.48 23.26
C ILE A 89 13.81 30.78 22.18
N THR A 90 13.73 32.02 21.70
CA THR A 90 12.77 32.44 20.69
C THR A 90 13.02 31.72 19.36
N LYS A 91 14.30 31.59 18.97
CA LYS A 91 14.70 30.84 17.79
C LYS A 91 14.34 29.36 17.89
N ALA A 92 14.61 28.73 19.04
CA ALA A 92 14.28 27.33 19.25
C ALA A 92 12.76 27.08 19.22
N LYS A 93 11.97 27.93 19.87
CA LYS A 93 10.50 27.88 19.83
C LYS A 93 9.96 28.00 18.41
N LYS A 94 10.53 28.87 17.58
CA LYS A 94 10.14 29.02 16.17
C LYS A 94 10.41 27.75 15.35
N VAL A 95 11.55 27.09 15.59
CA VAL A 95 11.89 25.82 14.92
C VAL A 95 10.95 24.70 15.37
N ILE A 96 10.69 24.59 16.67
CA ILE A 96 9.79 23.58 17.23
C ILE A 96 8.36 23.79 16.73
N SER A 97 7.85 25.03 16.75
CA SER A 97 6.48 25.31 16.30
C SER A 97 6.29 25.04 14.81
N ALA A 98 7.27 25.40 13.97
CA ALA A 98 7.26 25.07 12.55
C ALA A 98 7.28 23.54 12.31
N GLY A 99 8.11 22.81 13.06
CA GLY A 99 8.16 21.34 13.00
C GLY A 99 6.85 20.68 13.46
N PHE A 100 6.26 21.19 14.54
CA PHE A 100 5.00 20.69 15.09
C PHE A 100 3.82 20.91 14.14
N ILE A 101 3.73 22.07 13.50
CA ILE A 101 2.70 22.36 12.49
C ILE A 101 2.73 21.32 11.36
N GLY A 102 3.93 20.96 10.86
CA GLY A 102 4.05 19.96 9.80
C GLY A 102 3.63 18.56 10.24
N MET A 103 3.95 18.18 11.47
CA MET A 103 3.51 16.90 12.05
C MET A 103 1.98 16.83 12.21
N VAL A 104 1.38 17.90 12.73
CA VAL A 104 -0.08 18.01 12.87
C VAL A 104 -0.75 17.96 11.50
N LEU A 105 -0.20 18.62 10.48
CA LEU A 105 -0.72 18.61 9.11
C LEU A 105 -0.81 17.21 8.50
N MET A 106 0.19 16.35 8.74
CA MET A 106 0.13 14.96 8.26
C MET A 106 -0.99 14.17 8.94
N LEU A 107 -1.11 14.30 10.27
CA LEU A 107 -2.16 13.62 11.05
C LEU A 107 -3.56 14.11 10.63
N MET A 108 -3.71 15.42 10.45
CA MET A 108 -4.94 16.05 9.98
C MET A 108 -5.31 15.58 8.56
N SER A 109 -4.35 15.50 7.65
CA SER A 109 -4.58 15.04 6.27
C SER A 109 -5.18 13.63 6.24
N TRP A 110 -4.60 12.71 7.03
CA TRP A 110 -5.11 11.34 7.14
C TRP A 110 -6.51 11.31 7.77
N ALA A 111 -6.73 12.04 8.87
CA ALA A 111 -8.03 12.08 9.53
C ALA A 111 -9.14 12.61 8.61
N ILE A 112 -8.86 13.71 7.88
CA ILE A 112 -9.81 14.33 6.96
C ILE A 112 -10.10 13.40 5.78
N SER A 113 -9.08 12.76 5.20
CA SER A 113 -9.27 11.85 4.05
C SER A 113 -10.18 10.67 4.42
N ASN A 114 -9.94 10.03 5.56
CA ASN A 114 -10.79 8.94 6.04
C ASN A 114 -12.20 9.43 6.41
N PHE A 115 -12.32 10.61 7.01
CA PHE A 115 -13.63 11.19 7.30
C PHE A 115 -14.46 11.33 6.03
N ILE A 116 -13.87 11.89 4.97
CA ILE A 116 -14.54 12.08 3.68
C ILE A 116 -14.93 10.73 3.08
N VAL A 117 -13.99 9.78 2.96
CA VAL A 117 -14.25 8.45 2.38
C VAL A 117 -15.36 7.72 3.12
N ASN A 118 -15.32 7.72 4.45
CA ASN A 118 -16.32 7.03 5.26
C ASN A 118 -17.73 7.61 5.05
N ARG A 119 -17.86 8.94 4.92
CA ARG A 119 -19.16 9.57 4.62
C ARG A 119 -19.66 9.23 3.22
N PHE A 120 -18.78 9.16 2.23
CA PHE A 120 -19.15 8.78 0.88
C PHE A 120 -19.54 7.30 0.78
N THR A 121 -18.81 6.40 1.43
CA THR A 121 -19.14 4.96 1.43
C THR A 121 -20.46 4.70 2.15
N GLU A 122 -20.73 5.35 3.28
CA GLU A 122 -22.01 5.23 3.99
C GLU A 122 -23.20 5.73 3.14
N ALA A 123 -23.02 6.84 2.41
CA ALA A 123 -24.02 7.36 1.48
C ALA A 123 -24.22 6.47 0.23
N ALA A 124 -23.15 5.82 -0.24
CA ALA A 124 -23.21 4.87 -1.35
C ALA A 124 -23.93 3.58 -0.94
N LEU A 125 -23.74 3.11 0.29
CA LEU A 125 -24.37 1.90 0.83
C LEU A 125 -25.82 2.14 1.29
N SER A 126 -26.20 3.39 1.60
CA SER A 126 -27.58 3.76 1.98
C SER A 126 -28.50 4.00 0.77
N ASN A 127 -28.00 3.90 -0.46
CA ASN A 127 -28.80 3.92 -1.71
C ASN A 127 -28.99 2.49 -2.26
N PRO A 128 -30.05 1.76 -1.87
CA PRO A 128 -30.31 0.40 -2.33
C PRO A 128 -30.80 0.26 -3.79
N SER A 129 -30.75 1.30 -4.63
CA SER A 129 -31.38 1.31 -5.97
C SER A 129 -30.45 1.64 -7.15
N GLY A 130 -29.13 1.44 -7.02
CA GLY A 130 -28.22 1.31 -8.18
C GLY A 130 -28.17 -0.14 -8.70
N PRO A 131 -28.19 -0.39 -10.02
CA PRO A 131 -28.34 -1.75 -10.57
C PRO A 131 -27.10 -2.60 -10.26
N GLY A 132 -27.25 -3.62 -9.41
CA GLY A 132 -26.24 -4.67 -9.24
C GLY A 132 -25.97 -5.21 -7.83
N VAL A 133 -26.87 -5.09 -6.87
CA VAL A 133 -26.71 -5.78 -5.56
C VAL A 133 -27.52 -7.09 -5.55
N ILE A 134 -26.89 -8.18 -6.02
CA ILE A 134 -27.29 -9.56 -5.72
C ILE A 134 -26.72 -9.95 -4.35
N GLY A 135 -27.52 -9.84 -3.31
CA GLY A 135 -27.18 -10.37 -1.98
C GLY A 135 -27.26 -11.91 -1.95
N PRO A 136 -26.50 -12.60 -1.09
CA PRO A 136 -26.58 -14.06 -0.97
C PRO A 136 -27.94 -14.51 -0.40
N PRO A 137 -28.53 -15.62 -0.89
CA PRO A 137 -29.76 -16.17 -0.35
C PRO A 137 -29.54 -16.80 1.03
N ILE A 138 -30.40 -16.44 1.98
CA ILE A 138 -30.58 -17.10 3.29
C ILE A 138 -31.07 -18.54 3.14
#